data_AF-A0A067BG17-F1
#
_entry.id   AF-A0A067BG17-F1
#
_cell.length_a   1.000
_cell.length_b   1.000
_cell.length_c   1.000
_cell.angle_alpha   90.00
_cell.angle_beta   90.00
_cell.angle_gamma   90.00
#
_symmetry.space_group_name_H-M   'P 1'
#
loop_
_entity.id
_entity.type
_entity.pdbx_description
1 polymer ?
#
loop_
_entity_poly.entity_id
_entity_poly.type
_entity_poly.pdbx_seq_one_letter_code
_entity_poly.pdbx_strand_id
1 'polypeptide(L)'
;MARAIAKPMGDAPACGYLVEAVDAPARPTFLVTSHGTLQDMSSRLTQTLPTLPWLRLLLLHKSTGDDIARLVDVLPRCQRLSHLVLSGPGLTPTVVAALLRRLPQCPSLRWLGLQNPTCTSSELMAMDGWRHCLRRLEHMELSSSQWSLQDKAVVLNDAQRHMKAATVVIHVSPPTSRWGLDRLFP
;
A
#
# COMPACT_ATOMS: atom_id res chain seq x y z
N MET A 1 0.67 -22.95 8.45
CA MET A 1 1.99 -23.26 7.83
C MET A 1 2.18 -22.36 6.62
N ALA A 2 3.16 -21.44 6.61
CA ALA A 2 3.21 -20.42 5.56
C ALA A 2 3.45 -21.01 4.17
N ARG A 3 2.60 -20.69 3.18
CA ARG A 3 2.70 -21.25 1.82
C ARG A 3 2.98 -20.13 0.81
N ALA A 4 4.17 -20.17 0.21
CA ALA A 4 4.53 -19.24 -0.85
C ALA A 4 3.67 -19.50 -2.10
N ILE A 5 2.94 -18.49 -2.60
CA ILE A 5 2.15 -18.59 -3.84
C ILE A 5 3.03 -18.35 -5.09
N ALA A 6 4.18 -17.70 -4.91
CA ALA A 6 5.22 -17.53 -5.93
C ALA A 6 6.60 -17.68 -5.28
N LYS A 7 7.53 -18.36 -5.95
CA LYS A 7 8.94 -18.48 -5.54
C LYS A 7 9.84 -17.71 -6.52
N PRO A 8 11.01 -17.19 -6.08
CA PRO A 8 12.02 -16.65 -6.98
C PRO A 8 12.32 -17.60 -8.15
N MET A 9 12.43 -17.06 -9.36
CA MET A 9 13.09 -17.75 -10.46
C MET A 9 14.59 -17.48 -10.39
N GLY A 10 15.38 -18.54 -10.17
CA GLY A 10 16.85 -18.55 -10.36
C GLY A 10 17.71 -18.31 -9.11
N ASP A 11 19.02 -18.59 -9.26
CA ASP A 11 20.08 -18.51 -8.23
C ASP A 11 20.57 -17.08 -7.93
N ALA A 12 19.78 -16.05 -8.26
CA ALA A 12 20.17 -14.66 -8.05
C ALA A 12 20.07 -14.28 -6.55
N PRO A 13 21.09 -13.61 -5.98
CA PRO A 13 21.03 -13.19 -4.59
C PRO A 13 19.99 -12.05 -4.43
N ALA A 14 19.01 -12.30 -3.56
CA ALA A 14 18.16 -11.30 -2.90
C ALA A 14 17.08 -10.52 -3.70
N CYS A 15 16.60 -11.02 -4.85
CA CYS A 15 15.44 -10.42 -5.54
C CYS A 15 14.30 -11.45 -5.74
N GLY A 16 13.96 -12.18 -4.67
CA GLY A 16 12.88 -13.15 -4.68
C GLY A 16 11.55 -12.55 -4.26
N TYR A 17 10.57 -12.58 -5.17
CA TYR A 17 9.17 -12.35 -4.86
C TYR A 17 8.72 -13.40 -3.84
N LEU A 18 8.28 -12.95 -2.67
CA LEU A 18 7.75 -13.80 -1.62
C LEU A 18 6.31 -13.39 -1.37
N VAL A 19 5.38 -14.08 -2.05
CA VAL A 19 3.98 -14.07 -1.62
C VAL A 19 3.87 -15.01 -0.43
N GLU A 20 4.23 -14.55 0.76
CA GLU A 20 4.08 -15.33 1.99
C GLU A 20 2.60 -15.34 2.42
N ALA A 21 1.89 -16.43 2.12
CA ALA A 21 0.65 -16.69 2.82
C ALA A 21 1.01 -17.12 4.24
N VAL A 22 0.92 -16.22 5.22
CA VAL A 22 1.03 -16.61 6.64
C VAL A 22 -0.29 -17.25 7.04
N ASP A 23 -0.28 -18.57 6.98
CA ASP A 23 -1.40 -19.42 7.36
C ASP A 23 -1.48 -19.48 8.89
N ALA A 24 -2.27 -18.58 9.46
CA ALA A 24 -2.72 -18.62 10.85
C ALA A 24 -4.06 -19.40 10.89
N PRO A 25 -4.14 -20.53 11.61
CA PRO A 25 -5.23 -21.51 11.52
C PRO A 25 -6.63 -21.03 11.92
N ALA A 26 -6.77 -19.76 12.37
CA ALA A 26 -8.07 -19.15 12.67
C ALA A 26 -8.50 -18.05 11.67
N ARG A 27 -7.57 -17.41 10.94
CA ARG A 27 -7.82 -16.27 10.04
C ARG A 27 -6.66 -16.13 9.03
N PRO A 28 -6.79 -16.54 7.76
CA PRO A 28 -5.69 -16.37 6.81
C PRO A 28 -5.51 -14.88 6.49
N THR A 29 -4.31 -14.36 6.73
CA THR A 29 -3.88 -13.02 6.33
C THR A 29 -2.82 -13.22 5.25
N PHE A 30 -3.20 -13.07 3.98
CA PHE A 30 -2.20 -13.09 2.92
C PHE A 30 -1.35 -11.82 3.01
N LEU A 31 -0.03 -11.99 2.92
CA LEU A 31 0.96 -10.94 2.79
C LEU A 31 1.67 -11.17 1.45
N VAL A 32 1.43 -10.30 0.49
CA VAL A 32 2.23 -10.28 -0.76
C VAL A 32 3.33 -9.27 -0.52
N THR A 33 4.60 -9.70 -0.45
CA THR A 33 5.76 -8.81 -0.49
C THR A 33 6.49 -8.97 -1.83
N SER A 34 6.85 -7.85 -2.45
CA SER A 34 7.77 -7.83 -3.57
C SER A 34 9.04 -7.10 -3.15
N HIS A 35 10.15 -7.80 -3.04
CA HIS A 35 11.48 -7.20 -3.07
C HIS A 35 12.02 -7.32 -4.51
N GLY A 36 11.47 -6.55 -5.46
CA GLY A 36 11.84 -6.63 -6.89
C GLY A 36 10.85 -5.93 -7.84
N THR A 37 11.21 -5.82 -9.13
CA THR A 37 10.37 -5.21 -10.18
C THR A 37 9.23 -6.15 -10.58
N LEU A 38 7.96 -5.75 -10.54
CA LEU A 38 6.82 -6.65 -10.79
C LEU A 38 6.51 -6.87 -12.29
N GLN A 39 7.42 -6.54 -13.21
CA GLN A 39 7.15 -6.44 -14.65
C GLN A 39 6.44 -7.67 -15.24
N ASP A 40 6.89 -8.90 -14.96
CA ASP A 40 6.24 -10.13 -15.46
C ASP A 40 5.14 -10.69 -14.53
N MET A 41 5.14 -10.28 -13.26
CA MET A 41 4.23 -10.79 -12.23
C MET A 41 2.96 -9.95 -12.06
N SER A 42 2.94 -8.72 -12.56
CA SER A 42 1.82 -7.80 -12.41
C SER A 42 0.52 -8.35 -13.04
N SER A 43 0.61 -9.04 -14.19
CA SER A 43 -0.54 -9.69 -14.83
C SER A 43 -1.08 -10.87 -14.00
N ARG A 44 -0.20 -11.72 -13.46
CA ARG A 44 -0.60 -12.86 -12.63
C ARG A 44 -1.14 -12.42 -11.27
N LEU A 45 -0.53 -11.41 -10.65
CA LEU A 45 -1.00 -10.82 -9.40
C LEU A 45 -2.38 -10.19 -9.58
N THR A 46 -2.57 -9.39 -10.64
CA THR A 46 -3.89 -8.77 -10.91
C THR A 46 -4.99 -9.80 -11.16
N GLN A 47 -4.67 -10.96 -11.72
CA GLN A 47 -5.60 -12.09 -11.86
C GLN A 47 -5.83 -12.84 -10.56
N THR A 48 -4.79 -13.01 -9.73
CA THR A 48 -4.83 -13.86 -8.53
C THR A 48 -5.38 -13.12 -7.31
N LEU A 49 -5.03 -11.85 -7.10
CA LEU A 49 -5.45 -11.09 -5.91
C LEU A 49 -6.97 -11.08 -5.69
N PRO A 50 -7.81 -10.87 -6.74
CA PRO A 50 -9.26 -10.94 -6.59
C PRO A 50 -9.80 -12.33 -6.26
N THR A 51 -9.06 -13.39 -6.59
CA THR A 51 -9.47 -14.77 -6.33
C THR A 51 -9.10 -15.25 -4.93
N LEU A 52 -8.42 -14.44 -4.12
CA LEU A 52 -8.02 -14.78 -2.76
C LEU A 52 -9.10 -14.37 -1.75
N PRO A 53 -9.96 -15.29 -1.27
CA PRO A 53 -11.11 -14.96 -0.43
C PRO A 53 -10.76 -14.51 1.00
N TRP A 54 -9.46 -14.51 1.34
CA TRP A 54 -8.94 -14.07 2.64
C TRP A 54 -7.83 -13.02 2.49
N LEU A 55 -7.69 -12.39 1.31
CA LEU A 55 -6.70 -11.32 1.15
C LEU A 55 -7.10 -10.12 2.01
N ARG A 56 -6.33 -9.88 3.07
CA ARG A 56 -6.53 -8.77 4.01
C ARG A 56 -5.43 -7.73 3.94
N LEU A 57 -4.24 -8.11 3.49
CA LEU A 57 -3.04 -7.32 3.59
C LEU A 57 -2.24 -7.43 2.29
N LEU A 58 -1.78 -6.30 1.77
CA LEU A 58 -0.99 -6.23 0.54
C LEU A 58 0.12 -5.20 0.75
N LEU A 59 1.39 -5.64 0.72
CA LEU A 59 2.55 -4.76 0.87
C LEU A 59 3.47 -4.87 -0.34
N LEU A 60 3.40 -3.92 -1.26
CA LEU A 60 4.31 -3.94 -2.41
C LEU A 60 5.45 -2.96 -2.19
N HIS A 61 6.68 -3.46 -2.24
CA HIS A 61 7.88 -2.64 -2.19
C HIS A 61 8.54 -2.57 -3.57
N LYS A 62 9.26 -1.46 -3.81
CA LYS A 62 9.98 -1.18 -5.05
C LYS A 62 9.12 -1.34 -6.33
N SER A 63 7.83 -1.04 -6.23
CA SER A 63 6.90 -1.18 -7.37
C SER A 63 7.11 -0.07 -8.41
N THR A 64 6.98 -0.42 -9.69
CA THR A 64 6.98 0.56 -10.77
C THR A 64 5.60 1.22 -10.91
N GLY A 65 5.51 2.36 -11.59
CA GLY A 65 4.25 3.06 -11.78
C GLY A 65 3.20 2.22 -12.51
N ASP A 66 3.63 1.46 -13.52
CA ASP A 66 2.77 0.56 -14.29
C ASP A 66 2.21 -0.59 -13.44
N ASP A 67 3.03 -1.13 -12.54
CA ASP A 67 2.59 -2.22 -11.64
C ASP A 67 1.54 -1.72 -10.66
N ILE A 68 1.73 -0.52 -10.10
CA ILE A 68 0.77 0.10 -9.20
C ILE A 68 -0.50 0.47 -9.97
N ALA A 69 -0.41 1.00 -11.19
CA ALA A 69 -1.56 1.32 -12.01
C ALA A 69 -2.43 0.08 -12.30
N ARG A 70 -1.80 -1.03 -12.71
CA ARG A 70 -2.49 -2.31 -12.91
C ARG A 70 -3.13 -2.83 -11.62
N LEU A 71 -2.44 -2.67 -10.47
CA LEU A 71 -3.00 -3.02 -9.17
C LEU A 71 -4.25 -2.19 -8.85
N VAL A 72 -4.18 -0.87 -9.05
CA VAL A 72 -5.25 0.08 -8.76
C VAL A 72 -6.56 -0.32 -9.43
N ASP A 73 -6.50 -0.89 -10.63
CA ASP A 73 -7.67 -1.37 -11.36
C ASP A 73 -8.31 -2.63 -10.76
N VAL A 74 -7.56 -3.45 -10.02
CA VAL A 74 -8.08 -4.68 -9.40
C VAL A 74 -8.40 -4.54 -7.92
N LEU A 75 -7.87 -3.52 -7.22
CA LEU A 75 -8.17 -3.27 -5.80
C LEU A 75 -9.67 -3.31 -5.46
N PRO A 76 -10.59 -2.71 -6.26
CA PRO A 76 -12.02 -2.77 -5.98
C PRO A 76 -12.61 -4.19 -5.95
N ARG A 77 -11.93 -5.17 -6.54
CA ARG A 77 -12.35 -6.58 -6.56
C ARG A 77 -11.87 -7.34 -5.31
N CYS A 78 -10.90 -6.80 -4.58
CA CYS A 78 -10.35 -7.39 -3.36
C CYS A 78 -11.21 -7.03 -2.13
N GLN A 79 -12.42 -7.61 -2.04
CA GLN A 79 -13.47 -7.18 -1.09
C GLN A 79 -13.08 -7.22 0.39
N ARG A 80 -12.08 -8.02 0.78
CA ARG A 80 -11.62 -8.17 2.17
C ARG A 80 -10.29 -7.48 2.46
N LEU A 81 -9.71 -6.82 1.46
CA LEU A 81 -8.46 -6.10 1.62
C LEU A 81 -8.69 -4.96 2.60
N SER A 82 -8.01 -5.03 3.74
CA SER A 82 -8.13 -4.04 4.81
C SER A 82 -6.87 -3.21 5.00
N HIS A 83 -5.71 -3.72 4.56
CA HIS A 83 -4.40 -3.06 4.65
C HIS A 83 -3.73 -3.03 3.28
N LEU A 84 -3.40 -1.83 2.81
CA LEU A 84 -2.63 -1.62 1.58
C LEU A 84 -1.42 -0.77 1.90
N VAL A 85 -0.24 -1.25 1.54
CA VAL A 85 1.03 -0.54 1.67
C VAL A 85 1.73 -0.60 0.33
N LEU A 86 2.11 0.57 -0.18
CA LEU A 86 2.84 0.71 -1.42
C LEU A 86 4.10 1.52 -1.17
N SER A 87 5.20 1.07 -1.76
CA SER A 87 6.51 1.70 -1.64
C SER A 87 7.24 1.55 -2.96
N GLY A 88 7.89 2.63 -3.41
CA GLY A 88 8.75 2.61 -4.59
C GLY A 88 8.70 3.89 -5.41
N PRO A 89 9.64 4.04 -6.36
CA PRO A 89 9.75 5.23 -7.19
C PRO A 89 8.55 5.40 -8.14
N GLY A 90 7.72 4.36 -8.33
CA GLY A 90 6.53 4.39 -9.16
C GLY A 90 5.33 5.14 -8.58
N LEU A 91 5.40 5.61 -7.32
CA LEU A 91 4.33 6.39 -6.68
C LEU A 91 4.32 7.86 -7.17
N THR A 92 4.12 8.03 -8.47
CA THR A 92 4.00 9.34 -9.12
C THR A 92 2.68 10.02 -8.79
N PRO A 93 2.55 11.36 -8.98
CA PRO A 93 1.29 12.06 -8.73
C PRO A 93 0.10 11.45 -9.47
N THR A 94 0.30 11.04 -10.73
CA THR A 94 -0.72 10.39 -11.56
C THR A 94 -1.18 9.06 -10.97
N VAL A 95 -0.23 8.24 -10.51
CA VAL A 95 -0.52 6.92 -9.92
C VAL A 95 -1.23 7.08 -8.57
N VAL A 96 -0.77 8.00 -7.73
CA VAL A 96 -1.39 8.28 -6.42
C VAL A 96 -2.81 8.83 -6.60
N ALA A 97 -3.03 9.75 -7.54
CA ALA A 97 -4.37 10.27 -7.84
C ALA A 97 -5.31 9.15 -8.33
N ALA A 98 -4.84 8.28 -9.23
CA ALA A 98 -5.61 7.13 -9.71
C ALA A 98 -5.98 6.18 -8.56
N LEU A 99 -5.02 5.90 -7.65
CA LEU A 99 -5.23 5.11 -6.46
C LEU A 99 -6.32 5.74 -5.57
N LEU A 100 -6.17 7.01 -5.18
CA LEU A 100 -7.11 7.72 -4.31
C LEU A 100 -8.53 7.76 -4.87
N ARG A 101 -8.68 7.83 -6.20
CA ARG A 101 -10.00 7.77 -6.86
C ARG A 101 -10.65 6.39 -6.79
N ARG A 102 -9.86 5.31 -6.70
CA ARG A 102 -10.34 3.91 -6.65
C ARG A 102 -10.54 3.36 -5.25
N LEU A 103 -9.77 3.82 -4.26
CA LEU A 103 -9.93 3.42 -2.86
C LEU A 103 -11.36 3.54 -2.29
N PRO A 104 -12.19 4.55 -2.67
CA PRO A 104 -13.63 4.58 -2.36
C PRO A 104 -14.38 3.26 -2.63
N GLN A 105 -13.95 2.52 -3.65
CA GLN A 105 -14.58 1.28 -4.11
C GLN A 105 -14.07 0.03 -3.36
N CYS A 106 -13.11 0.19 -2.44
CA CYS A 106 -12.61 -0.89 -1.58
C CYS A 106 -13.33 -0.84 -0.23
N PRO A 107 -14.38 -1.65 0.03
CA PRO A 107 -15.26 -1.46 1.18
C PRO A 107 -14.59 -1.77 2.53
N SER A 108 -13.63 -2.70 2.54
CA SER A 108 -12.96 -3.17 3.75
C SER A 108 -11.65 -2.44 4.06
N LEU A 109 -11.19 -1.55 3.17
CA LEU A 109 -9.92 -0.85 3.37
C LEU A 109 -10.03 0.11 4.55
N ARG A 110 -9.11 -0.02 5.49
CA ARG A 110 -9.00 0.82 6.70
C ARG A 110 -7.60 1.36 6.93
N TRP A 111 -6.59 0.71 6.38
CA TRP A 111 -5.19 1.12 6.48
C TRP A 111 -4.60 1.39 5.12
N LEU A 112 -4.00 2.57 4.95
CA LEU A 112 -3.24 2.93 3.77
C LEU A 112 -1.84 3.39 4.15
N GLY A 113 -0.84 2.79 3.50
CA GLY A 113 0.54 3.25 3.53
C GLY A 113 1.00 3.66 2.13
N LEU A 114 1.42 4.93 1.95
CA LEU A 114 2.28 5.35 0.83
C LEU A 114 3.70 5.75 1.28
N GLN A 115 4.72 5.05 0.79
CA GLN A 115 6.13 5.32 1.11
C GLN A 115 6.88 5.96 -0.06
N ASN A 116 7.44 7.14 0.20
CA ASN A 116 8.13 8.00 -0.75
C ASN A 116 7.36 8.26 -2.06
N PRO A 117 6.12 8.78 -1.99
CA PRO A 117 5.47 9.27 -3.19
C PRO A 117 6.27 10.47 -3.73
N THR A 118 6.34 10.59 -5.05
CA THR A 118 7.08 11.68 -5.70
C THR A 118 6.25 12.97 -5.83
N CYS A 119 5.03 12.97 -5.27
CA CYS A 119 4.19 14.16 -5.22
C CYS A 119 4.59 15.08 -4.07
N THR A 120 4.43 16.37 -4.28
CA THR A 120 4.49 17.38 -3.22
C THR A 120 3.32 17.22 -2.25
N SER A 121 3.46 17.82 -1.07
CA SER A 121 2.41 17.86 -0.03
C SER A 121 1.12 18.51 -0.56
N SER A 122 1.25 19.62 -1.28
CA SER A 122 0.13 20.37 -1.87
C SER A 122 -0.58 19.58 -2.97
N GLU A 123 0.17 18.94 -3.87
CA GLU A 123 -0.40 18.07 -4.90
C GLU A 123 -1.21 16.94 -4.28
N LEU A 124 -0.66 16.22 -3.28
CA LEU A 124 -1.36 15.11 -2.64
C LEU A 124 -2.71 15.54 -2.06
N MET A 125 -2.73 16.66 -1.32
CA MET A 125 -3.95 17.15 -0.68
C MET A 125 -4.99 17.68 -1.69
N ALA A 126 -4.53 18.14 -2.86
CA ALA A 126 -5.37 18.61 -3.95
C ALA A 126 -5.96 17.48 -4.81
N MET A 127 -5.44 16.24 -4.70
CA MET A 127 -5.91 15.11 -5.50
C MET A 127 -7.35 14.72 -5.18
N ASP A 128 -8.09 14.42 -6.25
CA ASP A 128 -9.42 13.83 -6.13
C ASP A 128 -9.37 12.52 -5.35
N GLY A 129 -10.29 12.39 -4.40
CA GLY A 129 -10.38 11.22 -3.53
C GLY A 129 -9.56 11.31 -2.24
N TRP A 130 -8.62 12.25 -2.08
CA TRP A 130 -7.86 12.44 -0.83
C TRP A 130 -8.79 12.56 0.39
N ARG A 131 -9.69 13.55 0.36
CA ARG A 131 -10.66 13.79 1.44
C ARG A 131 -11.60 12.61 1.68
N HIS A 132 -11.99 11.91 0.62
CA HIS A 132 -12.88 10.76 0.72
C HIS A 132 -12.17 9.56 1.36
N CYS A 133 -10.91 9.33 1.00
CA CYS A 133 -10.07 8.29 1.60
C CYS A 133 -9.88 8.54 3.10
N LEU A 134 -9.52 9.77 3.48
CA LEU A 134 -9.32 10.14 4.88
C LEU A 134 -10.56 9.86 5.74
N ARG A 135 -11.77 10.16 5.26
CA ARG A 135 -13.00 9.93 6.03
C ARG A 135 -13.32 8.45 6.27
N ARG A 136 -12.68 7.53 5.54
CA ARG A 136 -12.95 6.09 5.57
C ARG A 136 -11.85 5.27 6.23
N LEU A 137 -10.61 5.75 6.16
CA LEU A 137 -9.46 5.08 6.75
C LEU A 137 -9.45 5.28 8.28
N GLU A 138 -8.96 4.26 8.99
CA GLU A 138 -8.66 4.28 10.42
C GLU A 138 -7.16 4.57 10.65
N HIS A 139 -6.33 4.26 9.66
CA HIS A 139 -4.89 4.47 9.74
C HIS A 139 -4.33 4.91 8.40
N MET A 140 -3.49 5.95 8.46
CA MET A 140 -2.75 6.47 7.31
C MET A 140 -1.28 6.58 7.70
N GLU A 141 -0.42 5.96 6.91
CA GLU A 141 1.03 6.01 7.08
C GLU A 141 1.64 6.62 5.82
N LEU A 142 2.36 7.72 5.99
CA LEU A 142 3.03 8.41 4.88
C LEU A 142 4.51 8.55 5.21
N SER A 143 5.34 8.47 4.18
CA SER A 143 6.72 8.93 4.28
C SER A 143 7.10 9.59 2.98
N SER A 144 7.85 10.68 3.05
CA SER A 144 8.45 11.29 1.87
C SER A 144 9.75 11.96 2.28
N SER A 145 10.81 11.64 1.57
CA SER A 145 12.11 12.30 1.71
C SER A 145 12.15 13.70 1.10
N GLN A 146 11.16 14.05 0.26
CA GLN A 146 11.08 15.37 -0.39
C GLN A 146 10.31 16.39 0.44
N TRP A 147 9.50 15.94 1.40
CA TRP A 147 8.70 16.82 2.24
C TRP A 147 9.54 17.39 3.39
N SER A 148 9.51 18.71 3.53
CA SER A 148 10.05 19.36 4.72
C SER A 148 9.24 18.99 5.98
N LEU A 149 9.74 19.33 7.17
CA LEU A 149 8.96 19.18 8.40
C LEU A 149 7.66 19.98 8.34
N GLN A 150 7.68 21.16 7.70
CA GLN A 150 6.50 21.99 7.50
C GLN A 150 5.48 21.30 6.61
N ASP A 151 5.92 20.70 5.49
CA ASP A 151 5.06 19.92 4.60
C ASP A 151 4.37 18.76 5.33
N LYS A 152 5.15 18.01 6.12
CA LYS A 152 4.63 16.90 6.93
C LYS A 152 3.58 17.41 7.94
N ALA A 153 3.84 18.52 8.62
CA ALA A 153 2.90 19.11 9.55
C ALA A 153 1.59 19.56 8.87
N VAL A 154 1.68 20.17 7.68
CA VAL A 154 0.49 20.59 6.91
C VAL A 154 -0.35 19.39 6.50
N VAL A 155 0.26 18.34 5.96
CA VAL A 155 -0.45 17.10 5.58
C VAL A 155 -1.07 16.41 6.79
N LEU A 156 -0.35 16.35 7.91
CA LEU A 156 -0.85 15.77 9.16
C LEU A 156 -2.08 16.53 9.66
N ASN A 157 -2.00 17.86 9.73
CA ASN A 157 -3.11 18.71 10.17
C ASN A 157 -4.31 18.58 9.24
N ASP A 158 -4.08 18.53 7.93
CA ASP A 158 -5.16 18.34 6.95
C ASP A 158 -5.85 16.98 7.12
N ALA A 159 -5.06 15.91 7.24
CA ALA A 159 -5.57 14.56 7.47
C ALA A 159 -6.40 14.49 8.76
N GLN A 160 -5.89 15.01 9.87
CA GLN A 160 -6.56 15.01 11.17
C GLN A 160 -7.91 15.75 11.15
N ARG A 161 -8.07 16.81 10.33
CA ARG A 161 -9.37 17.49 10.16
C ARG A 161 -10.46 16.62 9.54
N HIS A 162 -10.07 15.54 8.86
CA HIS A 162 -10.99 14.71 8.08
C HIS A 162 -11.17 13.30 8.64
N MET A 163 -10.22 12.79 9.43
CA MET A 163 -10.32 11.47 10.03
C MET A 163 -10.89 11.54 11.46
N LYS A 164 -12.05 10.89 11.71
CA LYS A 164 -12.81 11.04 12.97
C LYS A 164 -12.28 10.23 14.17
N ALA A 165 -11.43 9.21 13.95
CA ALA A 165 -10.89 8.35 15.02
C ALA A 165 -9.62 7.61 14.55
N ALA A 166 -8.72 8.30 13.85
CA ALA A 166 -7.65 7.65 13.11
C ALA A 166 -6.25 7.99 13.61
N THR A 167 -5.32 7.05 13.40
CA THR A 167 -3.89 7.34 13.55
C THR A 167 -3.32 7.78 12.21
N VAL A 168 -2.74 8.98 12.16
CA VAL A 168 -1.92 9.44 11.03
C VAL A 168 -0.49 9.47 11.49
N VAL A 169 0.38 8.75 10.79
CA VAL A 169 1.82 8.74 11.04
C VAL A 169 2.53 9.23 9.78
N ILE A 170 3.36 10.25 9.92
CA ILE A 170 4.21 10.72 8.82
C ILE A 170 5.67 10.58 9.24
N HIS A 171 6.39 9.67 8.61
CA HIS A 171 7.77 9.36 9.02
C HIS A 171 8.76 10.38 8.48
N VAL A 172 9.76 10.70 9.31
CA VAL A 172 10.85 11.61 8.96
C VAL A 172 11.74 11.01 7.86
N SER A 173 11.95 9.69 7.92
CA SER A 173 12.70 8.88 6.93
C SER A 173 11.88 7.64 6.54
N PRO A 174 12.05 7.09 5.32
CA PRO A 174 11.44 5.80 4.96
C PRO A 174 11.82 4.74 6.01
N PRO A 175 10.86 4.13 6.71
CA PRO A 175 11.17 3.13 7.71
C PRO A 175 11.76 1.86 7.08
N THR A 176 12.44 1.07 7.92
CA THR A 176 12.99 -0.24 7.59
C THR A 176 11.89 -1.24 7.19
N SER A 177 12.29 -2.50 6.96
CA SER A 177 11.50 -3.63 6.46
C SER A 177 10.18 -3.98 7.19
N ARG A 178 9.78 -3.24 8.23
CA ARG A 178 8.53 -3.46 8.99
C ARG A 178 7.46 -2.39 8.78
N TRP A 179 7.61 -1.57 7.74
CA TRP A 179 6.65 -0.50 7.44
C TRP A 179 5.22 -1.02 7.23
N GLY A 180 4.26 -0.46 7.96
CA GLY A 180 2.88 -0.95 7.99
C GLY A 180 2.67 -2.34 8.62
N LEU A 181 3.71 -2.97 9.17
CA LEU A 181 3.65 -4.31 9.81
C LEU A 181 3.72 -4.24 11.34
N ASP A 182 4.36 -3.22 11.90
CA ASP A 182 4.61 -3.11 13.35
C ASP A 182 3.32 -3.10 14.20
N ARG A 183 2.19 -2.64 13.64
CA ARG A 183 0.89 -2.72 14.32
C ARG A 183 0.08 -3.98 14.03
N LEU A 184 0.46 -4.73 12.99
CA LEU A 184 -0.26 -5.92 12.55
C LEU A 184 0.30 -7.19 13.19
N PHE A 185 1.57 -7.16 13.58
CA PHE A 185 2.25 -8.24 14.28
C PHE A 185 3.05 -7.65 15.46
N PRO A 186 2.39 -7.32 16.58
CA PRO A 186 3.06 -6.89 17.80
C PRO A 186 3.94 -7.99 18.40
#